data_AF-A0A643BTJ3-F1
#
_entry.id   AF-A0A643BTJ3-F1
#
_cell.length_a   1.000
_cell.length_b   1.000
_cell.length_c   1.000
_cell.angle_alpha   90.00
_cell.angle_beta   90.00
_cell.angle_gamma   90.00
#
_symmetry.space_group_name_H-M   'P 1'
#
loop_
_entity.id
_entity.type
_entity.pdbx_description
1 polymer ?
#
loop_
_entity_poly.entity_id
_entity_poly.type
_entity_poly.pdbx_seq_one_letter_code
_entity_poly.pdbx_strand_id
1 'polypeptide(L)'
;MADTLFERATNSSWVVVFKALVTTHHLMVHGNERFIQYLASRNTLFNLSNFLDKSGSHGYDMSTFIRRYSRYLNEKAFSYRQMAFDFARVKKGADGVMRTMAPEKLLKSMPILQGQIDALLEFDVHPNELTNGVINAAFMLLFKDLIKLFACYNDGVINLLEKFFEMKKGQCKDALEIYKRFLTRMTRVSEFLKVA
;
A
#
# COMPACT_ATOMS: atom_id res chain seq x y z
N MET A 1 -20.77 7.30 6.23
CA MET A 1 -19.40 7.65 6.70
C MET A 1 -18.41 7.67 5.53
N ALA A 2 -18.26 6.58 4.75
CA ALA A 2 -17.36 6.58 3.58
C ALA A 2 -17.76 7.62 2.52
N ASP A 3 -19.05 7.77 2.20
CA ASP A 3 -19.50 8.77 1.21
C ASP A 3 -19.17 10.20 1.62
N THR A 4 -19.24 10.53 2.90
CA THR A 4 -18.81 11.83 3.43
C THR A 4 -17.32 12.06 3.19
N LEU A 5 -16.47 11.04 3.34
CA LEU A 5 -15.04 11.16 3.05
C LEU A 5 -14.77 11.35 1.55
N PHE A 6 -15.53 10.67 0.69
CA PHE A 6 -15.46 10.88 -0.76
C PHE A 6 -15.88 12.28 -1.16
N GLU A 7 -16.95 12.82 -0.58
CA GLU A 7 -17.39 14.21 -0.78
C GLU A 7 -16.30 15.21 -0.36
N ARG A 8 -15.63 14.98 0.78
CA ARG A 8 -14.49 15.83 1.18
C ARG A 8 -13.31 15.73 0.21
N ALA A 9 -13.10 14.57 -0.41
CA ALA A 9 -12.06 14.37 -1.40
C ALA A 9 -12.33 15.08 -2.75
N THR A 10 -13.54 15.60 -3.00
CA THR A 10 -13.84 16.41 -4.20
C THR A 10 -13.66 17.92 -3.97
N ASN A 11 -13.17 18.34 -2.81
CA ASN A 11 -12.91 19.75 -2.52
C ASN A 11 -11.72 20.29 -3.34
N SER A 12 -11.68 21.59 -3.63
CA SER A 12 -10.55 22.22 -4.33
C SER A 12 -9.32 22.41 -3.46
N SER A 13 -9.49 22.51 -2.13
CA SER A 13 -8.39 22.73 -1.19
C SER A 13 -7.59 21.46 -0.95
N TRP A 14 -6.29 21.51 -1.22
CA TRP A 14 -5.37 20.41 -0.94
C TRP A 14 -5.45 19.95 0.52
N VAL A 15 -5.61 20.88 1.46
CA VAL A 15 -5.69 20.56 2.90
C VAL A 15 -6.90 19.68 3.19
N VAL A 16 -8.06 20.01 2.61
CA VAL A 16 -9.30 19.27 2.83
C VAL A 16 -9.20 17.88 2.22
N VAL A 17 -8.75 17.80 0.96
CA VAL A 17 -8.63 16.53 0.24
C VAL A 17 -7.61 15.61 0.92
N PHE A 18 -6.43 16.13 1.26
CA PHE A 18 -5.38 15.32 1.86
C PHE A 18 -5.79 14.82 3.25
N LYS A 19 -6.42 15.66 4.08
CA LYS A 19 -6.97 15.21 5.37
C LYS A 19 -8.06 14.14 5.23
N ALA A 20 -8.90 14.22 4.19
CA ALA A 20 -9.90 13.18 3.90
C ALA A 20 -9.23 11.84 3.56
N LEU A 21 -8.16 11.86 2.76
CA LEU A 21 -7.36 10.66 2.45
C LEU A 21 -6.68 10.10 3.71
N VAL A 22 -6.04 10.94 4.51
CA VAL A 22 -5.38 10.52 5.77
C VAL A 22 -6.40 9.91 6.73
N THR A 23 -7.59 10.52 6.87
CA THR A 23 -8.67 9.99 7.70
C THR A 23 -9.16 8.65 7.17
N THR A 24 -9.30 8.50 5.85
CA THR A 24 -9.68 7.23 5.23
C THR A 24 -8.64 6.14 5.54
N HIS A 25 -7.35 6.44 5.35
CA HIS A 25 -6.28 5.50 5.65
C HIS A 25 -6.28 5.11 7.14
N HIS A 26 -6.46 6.08 8.04
CA HIS A 26 -6.57 5.82 9.47
C HIS A 26 -7.70 4.83 9.79
N LEU A 27 -8.88 4.99 9.17
CA LEU A 27 -10.01 4.06 9.34
C LEU A 27 -9.75 2.69 8.71
N MET A 28 -9.01 2.61 7.59
CA MET A 28 -8.60 1.33 7.01
C MET A 28 -7.68 0.54 7.94
N VAL A 29 -6.80 1.23 8.69
CA VAL A 29 -5.81 0.60 9.57
C VAL A 29 -6.36 0.31 10.96
N HIS A 30 -7.02 1.29 11.58
CA HIS A 30 -7.43 1.25 12.99
C HIS A 30 -8.92 1.03 13.18
N GLY A 31 -9.72 1.22 12.13
CA GLY A 31 -11.16 1.01 12.18
C GLY A 31 -11.57 -0.45 12.11
N ASN A 32 -12.88 -0.66 12.19
CA ASN A 32 -13.49 -1.97 11.97
C ASN A 32 -13.25 -2.44 10.52
N GLU A 33 -12.97 -3.73 10.32
CA GLU A 33 -12.70 -4.29 8.99
C GLU A 33 -13.84 -4.08 7.99
N ARG A 34 -15.08 -3.91 8.47
CA ARG A 34 -16.23 -3.56 7.62
C ARG A 34 -15.98 -2.30 6.80
N PHE A 35 -15.15 -1.37 7.27
CA PHE A 35 -14.81 -0.16 6.52
C PHE A 35 -13.98 -0.49 5.27
N ILE A 36 -12.87 -1.22 5.40
CA ILE A 36 -12.04 -1.60 4.25
C ILE A 36 -12.77 -2.61 3.35
N GLN A 37 -13.60 -3.50 3.90
CA GLN A 37 -14.47 -4.39 3.11
C GLN A 37 -15.43 -3.61 2.23
N TYR A 38 -16.07 -2.57 2.78
CA TYR A 38 -16.94 -1.68 2.03
C TYR A 38 -16.18 -0.99 0.89
N LEU A 39 -15.00 -0.41 1.17
CA LEU A 39 -14.17 0.21 0.12
C LEU A 39 -13.78 -0.83 -0.95
N ALA A 40 -13.36 -2.01 -0.54
CA ALA A 40 -12.98 -3.11 -1.42
C ALA A 40 -14.16 -3.61 -2.27
N SER A 41 -15.42 -3.42 -1.88
CA SER A 41 -16.58 -3.79 -2.73
C SER A 41 -16.93 -2.76 -3.82
N ARG A 42 -16.36 -1.55 -3.79
CA ARG A 42 -16.74 -0.47 -4.72
C ARG A 42 -15.96 -0.50 -6.02
N ASN A 43 -16.62 -0.35 -7.16
CA ASN A 43 -15.93 -0.27 -8.46
C ASN A 43 -14.99 0.93 -8.59
N THR A 44 -15.33 2.05 -7.95
CA THR A 44 -14.53 3.28 -7.92
C THR A 44 -14.38 3.79 -6.49
N LEU A 45 -13.16 4.28 -6.20
CA LEU A 45 -12.77 4.89 -4.93
C LEU A 45 -12.38 6.35 -5.18
N PHE A 46 -11.10 6.72 -5.04
CA PHE A 46 -10.64 8.08 -5.28
C PHE A 46 -10.25 8.28 -6.74
N ASN A 47 -10.82 9.28 -7.41
CA ASN A 47 -10.44 9.70 -8.76
C ASN A 47 -9.66 11.03 -8.71
N LEU A 48 -8.44 10.97 -8.18
CA LEU A 48 -7.61 12.15 -7.91
C LEU A 48 -6.36 12.22 -8.79
N SER A 49 -6.23 11.40 -9.83
CA SER A 49 -5.03 11.34 -10.70
C SER A 49 -4.66 12.67 -11.35
N ASN A 50 -5.64 13.55 -11.55
CA ASN A 50 -5.47 14.90 -12.11
C ASN A 50 -5.72 16.01 -11.07
N PHE A 51 -5.74 15.69 -9.77
CA PHE A 51 -5.95 16.69 -8.72
C PHE A 51 -4.84 17.76 -8.78
N LEU A 52 -5.25 19.03 -8.73
CA LEU A 52 -4.36 20.17 -8.73
C LEU A 52 -5.01 21.34 -7.99
N ASP A 53 -4.39 21.74 -6.88
CA ASP A 53 -4.67 22.99 -6.19
C ASP A 53 -3.62 24.03 -6.61
N LYS A 54 -4.07 25.12 -7.24
CA LYS A 54 -3.20 26.22 -7.69
C LYS A 54 -3.07 27.34 -6.65
N SER A 55 -3.60 27.15 -5.43
CA SER A 55 -3.45 28.12 -4.35
C SER A 55 -2.01 28.10 -3.80
N GLY A 56 -1.14 28.90 -4.41
CA GLY A 56 0.25 29.06 -3.99
C GLY A 56 1.15 27.84 -4.24
N SER A 57 2.43 27.97 -3.88
CA SER A 57 3.45 26.90 -4.05
C SER A 57 3.09 25.63 -3.27
N HIS A 58 2.64 25.77 -2.02
CA HIS A 58 2.23 24.62 -1.20
C HIS A 58 1.07 23.82 -1.82
N GLY A 59 0.08 24.48 -2.44
CA GLY A 59 -1.00 23.78 -3.13
C GLY A 59 -0.50 22.92 -4.28
N TYR A 60 0.44 23.46 -5.06
CA TYR A 60 1.04 22.75 -6.19
C TYR A 60 1.83 21.52 -5.75
N ASP A 61 2.71 21.69 -4.75
CA ASP A 61 3.56 20.60 -4.23
C ASP A 61 2.71 19.49 -3.60
N MET A 62 1.75 19.86 -2.75
CA MET A 62 0.89 18.89 -2.06
C MET A 62 -0.05 18.15 -3.02
N SER A 63 -0.40 18.73 -4.17
CA SER A 63 -1.18 18.05 -5.19
C SER A 63 -0.49 16.81 -5.76
N THR A 64 0.85 16.82 -5.84
CA THR A 64 1.63 15.64 -6.26
C THR A 64 1.53 14.51 -5.23
N PHE A 65 1.67 14.83 -3.94
CA PHE A 65 1.54 13.84 -2.87
C PHE A 65 0.10 13.32 -2.72
N ILE A 66 -0.92 14.15 -2.93
CA ILE A 66 -2.32 13.73 -2.94
C ILE A 66 -2.56 12.69 -4.04
N ARG A 67 -2.07 12.92 -5.25
CA ARG A 67 -2.18 11.98 -6.37
C ARG A 67 -1.57 10.61 -6.01
N ARG A 68 -0.31 10.61 -5.57
CA ARG A 68 0.43 9.40 -5.19
C ARG A 68 -0.22 8.67 -4.01
N TYR A 69 -0.63 9.40 -2.97
CA TYR A 69 -1.27 8.83 -1.79
C TYR A 69 -2.65 8.24 -2.10
N SER A 70 -3.45 8.91 -2.94
CA SER A 70 -4.75 8.38 -3.37
C SER A 70 -4.60 7.07 -4.15
N ARG A 71 -3.56 6.96 -5.00
CA ARG A 71 -3.23 5.73 -5.73
C ARG A 71 -2.91 4.59 -4.76
N TYR A 72 -2.10 4.85 -3.73
CA TYR A 72 -1.82 3.86 -2.70
C TYR A 72 -3.09 3.38 -1.97
N LEU A 73 -4.01 4.27 -1.58
CA LEU A 73 -5.24 3.87 -0.90
C LEU A 73 -6.16 3.04 -1.80
N ASN A 74 -6.25 3.39 -3.08
CA ASN A 74 -6.96 2.59 -4.08
C ASN A 74 -6.32 1.19 -4.21
N GLU A 75 -4.99 1.11 -4.29
CA GLU A 75 -4.26 -0.15 -4.37
C GLU A 75 -4.41 -1.01 -3.11
N LYS A 76 -4.41 -0.40 -1.91
CA LYS A 76 -4.66 -1.09 -0.64
C LYS A 76 -6.05 -1.73 -0.62
N ALA A 77 -7.08 -1.02 -1.09
CA ALA A 77 -8.44 -1.57 -1.17
C ALA A 77 -8.57 -2.64 -2.27
N PHE A 78 -7.90 -2.47 -3.41
CA PHE A 78 -7.82 -3.49 -4.47
C PHE A 78 -7.15 -4.77 -3.98
N SER A 79 -6.00 -4.65 -3.29
CA SER A 79 -5.30 -5.76 -2.66
C SER A 79 -6.21 -6.52 -1.70
N TYR A 80 -6.96 -5.79 -0.85
CA TYR A 80 -7.96 -6.41 0.03
C TYR A 80 -9.05 -7.16 -0.75
N ARG A 81 -9.59 -6.57 -1.84
CA ARG A 81 -10.58 -7.24 -2.69
C ARG A 81 -10.05 -8.57 -3.24
N GLN A 82 -8.82 -8.58 -3.75
CA GLN A 82 -8.24 -9.76 -4.38
C GLN A 82 -7.92 -10.86 -3.35
N MET A 83 -7.57 -10.48 -2.12
CA MET A 83 -7.08 -11.42 -1.11
C MET A 83 -8.12 -11.82 -0.05
N ALA A 84 -9.19 -11.02 0.09
CA ALA A 84 -10.16 -11.11 1.19
C ALA A 84 -9.53 -10.96 2.60
N PHE A 85 -8.33 -10.38 2.69
CA PHE A 85 -7.66 -10.02 3.94
C PHE A 85 -6.69 -8.85 3.70
N ASP A 86 -6.30 -8.15 4.78
CA ASP A 86 -5.29 -7.08 4.72
C ASP A 86 -3.89 -7.64 5.04
N PHE A 87 -2.97 -7.60 4.09
CA PHE A 87 -1.57 -8.00 4.28
C PHE A 87 -0.89 -7.30 5.48
N ALA A 88 -1.28 -6.06 5.80
CA ALA A 88 -0.74 -5.36 6.96
C ALA A 88 -1.21 -5.98 8.31
N ARG A 89 -2.38 -6.63 8.33
CA ARG A 89 -3.05 -7.13 9.54
C ARG A 89 -2.93 -8.63 9.77
N VAL A 90 -2.60 -9.43 8.76
CA VAL A 90 -2.45 -10.88 8.93
C VAL A 90 -1.34 -11.25 9.91
N LYS A 91 -1.49 -12.44 10.52
CA LYS A 91 -0.46 -13.09 11.34
C LYS A 91 0.81 -13.31 10.52
N LYS A 92 1.96 -12.99 11.12
CA LYS A 92 3.32 -13.08 10.55
C LYS A 92 4.15 -14.10 11.34
N GLY A 93 5.31 -14.47 10.82
CA GLY A 93 6.19 -15.47 11.43
C GLY A 93 5.79 -16.90 11.08
N ALA A 94 6.37 -17.90 11.72
CA ALA A 94 6.30 -19.32 11.30
C ALA A 94 4.88 -19.83 10.97
N ASP A 95 3.89 -19.51 11.80
CA ASP A 95 2.47 -19.90 11.60
C ASP A 95 1.65 -18.79 10.90
N GLY A 96 2.33 -17.85 10.25
CA GLY A 96 1.73 -16.71 9.57
C GLY A 96 1.04 -17.11 8.28
N VAL A 97 0.12 -16.25 7.82
CA VAL A 97 -0.68 -16.51 6.62
C VAL A 97 0.21 -16.70 5.40
N MET A 98 1.22 -15.84 5.23
CA MET A 98 2.14 -15.93 4.09
C MET A 98 3.15 -17.07 4.22
N ARG A 99 3.58 -17.42 5.45
CA ARG A 99 4.51 -18.54 5.69
C ARG A 99 3.91 -19.90 5.39
N THR A 100 2.62 -20.07 5.66
CA THR A 100 1.93 -21.36 5.55
C THR A 100 1.13 -21.53 4.26
N MET A 101 1.00 -20.47 3.45
CA MET A 101 0.22 -20.48 2.22
C MET A 101 0.68 -21.56 1.22
N ALA A 102 -0.28 -22.25 0.59
CA ALA A 102 0.00 -23.22 -0.47
C ALA A 102 0.64 -22.55 -1.71
N PRO A 103 1.56 -23.22 -2.44
CA PRO A 103 2.28 -22.67 -3.59
C PRO A 103 1.38 -21.97 -4.63
N GLU A 104 0.28 -22.60 -5.03
CA GLU A 104 -0.62 -22.09 -6.07
C GLU A 104 -1.24 -20.75 -5.68
N LYS A 105 -1.61 -20.61 -4.40
CA LYS A 105 -2.17 -19.36 -3.88
C LYS A 105 -1.06 -18.35 -3.61
N LEU A 106 0.10 -18.79 -3.12
CA LEU A 106 1.24 -17.93 -2.84
C LEU A 106 1.72 -17.21 -4.11
N LEU A 107 1.91 -17.95 -5.21
CA LEU A 107 2.34 -17.40 -6.50
C LEU A 107 1.37 -16.35 -7.06
N LYS A 108 0.07 -16.45 -6.75
CA LYS A 108 -0.94 -15.43 -7.11
C LYS A 108 -0.97 -14.25 -6.14
N SER A 109 -0.69 -14.50 -4.86
CA SER A 109 -0.77 -13.48 -3.79
C SER A 109 0.45 -12.54 -3.82
N MET A 110 1.63 -13.07 -4.14
CA MET A 110 2.88 -12.32 -4.13
C MET A 110 2.88 -11.12 -5.09
N PRO A 111 2.41 -11.23 -6.35
CA PRO A 111 2.28 -10.08 -7.24
C PRO A 111 1.32 -8.99 -6.71
N ILE A 112 0.26 -9.36 -6.01
CA ILE A 112 -0.71 -8.41 -5.44
C ILE A 112 -0.03 -7.61 -4.30
N LEU A 113 0.68 -8.31 -3.41
CA LEU A 113 1.46 -7.67 -2.36
C LEU A 113 2.56 -6.76 -2.94
N GLN A 114 3.24 -7.20 -4.00
CA GLN A 114 4.23 -6.39 -4.72
C GLN A 114 3.63 -5.11 -5.29
N GLY A 115 2.44 -5.18 -5.90
CA GLY A 115 1.74 -4.01 -6.44
C GLY A 115 1.37 -3.00 -5.34
N GLN A 116 0.88 -3.48 -4.20
CA GLN A 116 0.58 -2.64 -3.05
C GLN A 116 1.83 -1.95 -2.48
N ILE A 117 2.95 -2.66 -2.39
CA ILE A 117 4.23 -2.08 -1.94
C ILE A 117 4.74 -1.06 -2.96
N ASP A 118 4.64 -1.33 -4.26
CA ASP A 118 5.07 -0.38 -5.29
C ASP A 118 4.30 0.93 -5.21
N ALA A 119 2.96 0.87 -5.10
CA ALA A 119 2.13 2.05 -4.96
C ALA A 119 2.45 2.85 -3.69
N LEU A 120 2.87 2.18 -2.60
CA LEU A 120 3.34 2.83 -1.38
C LEU A 120 4.64 3.58 -1.63
N LEU A 121 5.62 2.90 -2.23
CA LEU A 121 6.96 3.45 -2.49
C LEU A 121 6.94 4.56 -3.55
N GLU A 122 5.91 4.63 -4.40
CA GLU A 122 5.67 5.75 -5.30
C GLU A 122 5.26 7.06 -4.59
N PHE A 123 5.01 7.04 -3.28
CA PHE A 123 4.83 8.29 -2.52
C PHE A 123 6.08 9.17 -2.62
N ASP A 124 7.26 8.54 -2.61
CA ASP A 124 8.55 9.11 -3.05
C ASP A 124 8.76 10.54 -2.55
N VAL A 125 8.73 10.68 -1.22
CA VAL A 125 8.92 11.95 -0.50
C VAL A 125 10.34 12.02 0.05
N HIS A 126 10.92 13.20 0.03
CA HIS A 126 12.21 13.49 0.64
C HIS A 126 12.07 14.21 1.99
N PRO A 127 13.06 14.13 2.90
CA PRO A 127 12.97 14.73 4.24
C PRO A 127 12.66 16.24 4.23
N ASN A 128 13.17 16.98 3.26
CA ASN A 128 12.93 18.40 3.09
C ASN A 128 11.51 18.75 2.61
N GLU A 129 10.72 17.78 2.13
CA GLU A 129 9.35 17.96 1.68
C GLU A 129 8.32 17.69 2.79
N LEU A 130 8.75 17.06 3.91
CA LEU A 130 7.95 16.78 5.11
C LEU A 130 7.73 18.03 5.98
N THR A 131 7.24 19.09 5.35
CA THR A 131 7.25 20.47 5.88
C THR A 131 6.03 20.84 6.73
N ASN A 132 4.98 20.03 6.75
CA ASN A 132 3.73 20.36 7.45
C ASN A 132 3.04 19.15 8.07
N GLY A 133 2.11 19.38 9.01
CA GLY A 133 1.47 18.31 9.78
C GLY A 133 0.63 17.34 8.95
N VAL A 134 0.10 17.76 7.78
CA VAL A 134 -0.77 16.89 6.96
C VAL A 134 0.04 15.84 6.23
N ILE A 135 1.12 16.25 5.54
CA ILE A 135 2.01 15.29 4.85
C ILE A 135 2.74 14.39 5.86
N ASN A 136 3.13 14.92 7.03
CA ASN A 136 3.74 14.13 8.10
C ASN A 136 2.79 13.03 8.63
N ALA A 137 1.51 13.34 8.81
CA ALA A 137 0.52 12.34 9.20
C ALA A 137 0.31 11.26 8.13
N ALA A 138 0.29 11.66 6.85
CA ALA A 138 0.19 10.72 5.74
C ALA A 138 1.39 9.77 5.67
N PHE A 139 2.61 10.34 5.77
CA PHE A 139 3.86 9.62 5.76
C PHE A 139 3.97 8.63 6.93
N MET A 140 3.60 9.04 8.14
CA MET A 140 3.61 8.16 9.32
C MET A 140 2.70 6.92 9.14
N LEU A 141 1.54 7.07 8.48
CA LEU A 141 0.68 5.93 8.16
C LEU A 141 1.30 5.03 7.08
N LEU A 142 1.90 5.60 6.03
CA LEU A 142 2.62 4.82 5.01
C LEU A 142 3.78 4.04 5.61
N PHE A 143 4.58 4.67 6.47
CA PHE A 143 5.69 4.03 7.15
C PHE A 143 5.23 2.81 7.96
N LYS A 144 4.17 2.98 8.77
CA LYS A 144 3.60 1.89 9.57
C LYS A 144 3.07 0.74 8.70
N ASP A 145 2.43 1.05 7.58
CA ASP A 145 1.98 0.02 6.65
C ASP A 145 3.18 -0.65 5.95
N LEU A 146 4.21 0.10 5.55
CA LEU A 146 5.39 -0.45 4.87
C LEU A 146 6.11 -1.48 5.75
N ILE A 147 6.33 -1.20 7.03
CA ILE A 147 6.97 -2.15 7.96
C ILE A 147 6.18 -3.47 7.99
N LYS A 148 4.85 -3.38 8.10
CA LYS A 148 3.97 -4.57 8.18
C LYS A 148 3.91 -5.32 6.85
N LEU A 149 3.81 -4.61 5.73
CA LEU A 149 3.79 -5.17 4.38
C LEU A 149 5.14 -5.85 4.07
N PHE A 150 6.25 -5.22 4.44
CA PHE A 150 7.58 -5.78 4.22
C PHE A 150 7.81 -7.06 5.03
N ALA A 151 7.39 -7.11 6.30
CA ALA A 151 7.44 -8.35 7.09
C ALA A 151 6.59 -9.46 6.43
N CYS A 152 5.38 -9.12 5.97
CA CYS A 152 4.50 -10.03 5.23
C CYS A 152 5.13 -10.51 3.91
N TYR A 153 5.87 -9.65 3.23
CA TYR A 153 6.54 -9.95 1.97
C TYR A 153 7.73 -10.89 2.17
N ASN A 154 8.54 -10.66 3.22
CA ASN A 154 9.61 -11.57 3.63
C ASN A 154 9.07 -12.97 3.94
N ASP A 155 7.98 -13.06 4.70
CA ASP A 155 7.33 -14.36 4.97
C ASP A 155 6.95 -15.08 3.66
N GLY A 156 6.37 -14.36 2.70
CA GLY A 156 6.02 -14.92 1.41
C GLY A 156 7.23 -15.39 0.60
N VAL A 157 8.34 -14.65 0.62
CA VAL A 157 9.59 -15.05 -0.06
C VAL A 157 10.21 -16.28 0.59
N ILE A 158 10.26 -16.37 1.92
CA ILE A 158 10.85 -17.54 2.56
C ILE A 158 10.04 -18.80 2.25
N ASN A 159 8.71 -18.73 2.32
CA ASN A 159 7.84 -19.85 1.93
C ASN A 159 8.04 -20.24 0.45
N LEU A 160 8.21 -19.25 -0.43
CA LEU A 160 8.48 -19.47 -1.85
C LEU A 160 9.79 -20.25 -2.07
N LEU A 161 10.85 -19.88 -1.34
CA LEU A 161 12.16 -20.51 -1.43
C LEU A 161 12.16 -21.93 -0.82
N GLU A 162 11.50 -22.12 0.32
CA GLU A 162 11.38 -23.44 0.98
C GLU A 162 10.72 -24.47 0.06
N LYS A 163 9.67 -24.06 -0.68
CA LYS A 163 8.93 -24.96 -1.56
C LYS A 163 9.46 -25.02 -3.00
N PHE A 164 10.48 -24.23 -3.34
CA PHE A 164 10.91 -24.04 -4.72
C PHE A 164 11.26 -25.35 -5.44
N PHE A 165 11.96 -26.27 -4.75
CA PHE A 165 12.39 -27.54 -5.33
C PHE A 165 11.26 -28.58 -5.46
N GLU A 166 10.12 -28.34 -4.81
CA GLU A 166 8.92 -29.18 -4.90
C GLU A 166 7.94 -28.66 -5.97
N MET A 167 8.17 -27.47 -6.50
CA MET A 167 7.32 -26.82 -7.50
C MET A 167 7.51 -27.40 -8.90
N LYS A 168 6.46 -27.30 -9.71
CA LYS A 168 6.54 -27.62 -11.15
C LYS A 168 7.41 -26.59 -11.88
N LYS A 169 8.04 -26.98 -12.99
CA LYS A 169 8.91 -26.11 -13.81
C LYS A 169 8.32 -24.72 -14.10
N GLY A 170 7.02 -24.64 -14.42
CA GLY A 170 6.33 -23.36 -14.66
C GLY A 170 6.26 -22.49 -13.40
N GLN A 171 5.89 -23.09 -12.27
CA GLN A 171 5.85 -22.43 -10.96
C GLN A 171 7.25 -21.96 -10.52
N CYS A 172 8.31 -22.73 -10.78
CA CYS A 172 9.68 -22.30 -10.49
C CYS A 172 10.08 -21.04 -11.29
N LYS A 173 9.62 -20.91 -12.55
CA LYS A 173 9.87 -19.71 -13.36
C LYS A 173 9.18 -18.49 -12.74
N ASP A 174 7.92 -18.63 -12.34
CA ASP A 174 7.15 -17.56 -11.70
C ASP A 174 7.76 -17.18 -10.34
N ALA A 175 8.17 -18.17 -9.55
CA ALA A 175 8.83 -17.98 -8.27
C ALA A 175 10.15 -17.22 -8.41
N LEU A 176 10.98 -17.57 -9.40
CA LEU A 176 12.24 -16.88 -9.67
C LEU A 176 12.02 -15.41 -10.06
N GLU A 177 11.00 -15.12 -10.86
CA GLU A 177 10.65 -13.75 -11.25
C GLU A 177 10.17 -12.94 -10.03
N ILE A 178 9.33 -13.53 -9.18
CA ILE A 178 8.91 -12.92 -7.91
C ILE A 178 10.12 -12.62 -7.02
N TYR A 179 11.07 -13.55 -6.91
CA TYR A 179 12.28 -13.36 -6.11
C TYR A 179 13.19 -12.26 -6.65
N LYS A 180 13.41 -12.19 -7.97
CA LYS A 180 14.19 -11.09 -8.58
C LYS A 180 13.57 -9.72 -8.29
N ARG A 181 12.24 -9.63 -8.39
CA ARG A 181 11.45 -8.45 -8.06
C ARG A 181 11.49 -8.08 -6.58
N PHE A 182 11.70 -9.05 -5.69
CA PHE A 182 11.92 -8.81 -4.27
C PHE A 182 13.24 -8.11 -4.00
N LEU A 183 14.32 -8.55 -4.66
CA LEU A 183 15.65 -7.94 -4.50
C LEU A 183 15.65 -6.45 -4.84
N THR A 184 15.00 -6.06 -5.95
CA THR A 184 14.92 -4.64 -6.35
C THR A 184 14.11 -3.79 -5.38
N ARG A 185 13.02 -4.34 -4.82
CA ARG A 185 12.19 -3.65 -3.83
C ARG A 185 12.89 -3.48 -2.49
N MET A 186 13.73 -4.43 -2.07
CA MET A 186 14.51 -4.29 -0.83
C MET A 186 15.36 -3.01 -0.81
N THR A 187 15.98 -2.66 -1.94
CA THR A 187 16.75 -1.42 -2.06
C THR A 187 15.87 -0.18 -1.83
N ARG A 188 14.70 -0.13 -2.50
CA ARG A 188 13.75 0.99 -2.37
C ARG A 188 13.14 1.09 -0.97
N VAL A 189 12.87 -0.05 -0.32
CA VAL A 189 12.41 -0.07 1.08
C VAL A 189 13.50 0.50 1.99
N SER A 190 14.76 0.10 1.80
CA SER A 190 15.89 0.66 2.56
C SER A 190 16.02 2.17 2.39
N GLU A 191 15.84 2.68 1.17
CA GLU A 191 15.81 4.12 0.90
C GLU A 191 14.66 4.83 1.61
N PHE A 192 13.45 4.29 1.55
CA PHE A 192 12.29 4.83 2.25
C PHE A 192 12.52 4.88 3.78
N LEU A 193 13.12 3.84 4.35
CA LEU A 193 13.42 3.77 5.79
C LEU A 193 14.49 4.78 6.23
N LYS A 194 15.34 5.29 5.33
CA LYS A 194 16.30 6.37 5.64
C LYS A 194 15.65 7.74 5.73
N VAL A 195 14.49 7.92 5.10
CA VAL A 195 13.71 9.16 5.15
C VAL A 195 12.89 9.25 6.45
N ALA A 196 12.52 8.11 7.02
CA ALA A 196 11.72 7.98 8.24
C ALA A 196 12.55 8.17 9.52
#